data_AF-A0A3P8H595-F1
#
_entry.id   AF-A0A3P8H595-F1
#
_cell.length_a   1.000
_cell.length_b   1.000
_cell.length_c   1.000
_cell.angle_alpha   90.00
_cell.angle_beta   90.00
_cell.angle_gamma   90.00
#
_symmetry.space_group_name_H-M   'P 1'
#
loop_
_entity.id
_entity.type
_entity.pdbx_description
1 polymer ?
#
loop_
_entity_poly.entity_id
_entity_poly.type
_entity_poly.pdbx_seq_one_letter_code
_entity_poly.pdbx_strand_id
1 'polypeptide(L)'
;MNIMVQDLFTNDQYHELVDATNLTYKVRSENSIFFEVDGPYKAMVLPAAKEEGKRLKKRYAVFNFDGSLAELKGFEIKRNDMPDSELFDLISENRSMSRRLEDYGSQKSTSISTARRMAEFLGDQIVKDAGLSCRFVISKQPEGAPVTERAIPLAIFQVPLILLLLLSDTVMSFV
;
A
#
# COMPACT_ATOMS: atom_id res chain seq x y z
N MET A 1 -24.54 -6.02 7.66
CA MET A 1 -23.62 -6.67 8.62
C MET A 1 -24.18 -6.60 10.03
N ASN A 2 -24.46 -5.41 10.59
CA ASN A 2 -25.02 -5.27 11.94
C ASN A 2 -26.34 -6.03 12.15
N ILE A 3 -27.26 -6.00 11.17
CA ILE A 3 -28.52 -6.77 11.23
C ILE A 3 -28.25 -8.27 11.37
N MET A 4 -27.35 -8.83 10.55
CA MET A 4 -26.99 -10.25 10.63
C MET A 4 -26.34 -10.61 11.98
N VAL A 5 -25.57 -9.68 12.55
CA VAL A 5 -24.91 -9.89 13.84
C VAL A 5 -25.94 -9.90 14.96
N GLN A 6 -26.93 -9.02 14.87
CA GLN A 6 -28.06 -9.00 15.79
C GLN A 6 -28.89 -10.28 15.67
N ASP A 7 -29.18 -10.77 14.47
CA ASP A 7 -30.02 -11.96 14.29
C ASP A 7 -29.33 -13.24 14.75
N LEU A 8 -28.00 -13.36 14.57
CA LEU A 8 -27.27 -14.61 14.81
C LEU A 8 -26.52 -14.67 16.15
N PHE A 9 -26.20 -13.53 16.75
CA PHE A 9 -25.31 -13.47 17.92
C PHE A 9 -25.90 -12.70 19.10
N THR A 10 -27.21 -12.44 19.10
CA THR A 10 -27.88 -11.87 20.28
C THR A 10 -27.97 -12.89 21.40
N ASN A 11 -27.58 -12.48 22.61
CA ASN A 11 -27.74 -13.31 23.79
C ASN A 11 -29.14 -13.06 24.38
N ASP A 12 -30.08 -13.95 24.09
CA ASP A 12 -31.44 -13.89 24.62
C ASP A 12 -31.56 -14.29 26.11
N GLN A 13 -30.45 -14.71 26.73
CA GLN A 13 -30.41 -15.22 28.10
C GLN A 13 -29.59 -14.31 29.03
N TYR A 14 -29.50 -13.01 28.73
CA TYR A 14 -28.73 -12.08 29.57
C TYR A 14 -29.47 -11.82 30.88
N HIS A 15 -28.83 -12.11 32.02
CA HIS A 15 -29.42 -11.92 33.34
C HIS A 15 -28.96 -10.59 33.95
N GLU A 16 -29.92 -9.76 34.35
CA GLU A 16 -29.70 -8.48 35.02
C GLU A 16 -30.29 -8.55 36.44
N LEU A 17 -29.48 -8.21 37.44
CA LEU A 17 -29.92 -8.19 38.84
C LEU A 17 -30.82 -6.97 39.07
N VAL A 18 -32.08 -7.20 39.44
CA VAL A 18 -33.07 -6.13 39.66
C VAL A 18 -33.30 -5.89 41.15
N ASP A 19 -33.12 -6.91 41.98
CA ASP A 19 -33.22 -6.80 43.43
C ASP A 19 -32.07 -7.57 44.09
N ALA A 20 -31.16 -6.84 44.72
CA ALA A 20 -29.99 -7.39 45.39
C ALA A 20 -30.31 -8.03 46.75
N THR A 21 -31.43 -7.66 47.38
CA THR A 21 -31.82 -8.21 48.69
C THR A 21 -32.51 -9.56 48.52
N ASN A 22 -33.36 -9.69 47.50
CA ASN A 22 -34.07 -10.94 47.17
C ASN A 22 -33.38 -11.78 46.09
N LEU A 23 -32.18 -11.38 45.64
CA LEU A 23 -31.42 -12.01 44.56
C LEU A 23 -32.28 -12.30 43.30
N THR A 24 -33.11 -11.34 42.92
CA THR A 24 -34.03 -11.48 41.78
C THR A 24 -33.39 -10.96 40.49
N TYR A 25 -33.44 -11.78 39.45
CA TYR A 25 -32.88 -11.48 38.13
C TYR A 25 -33.97 -11.36 37.09
N LYS A 26 -33.80 -10.43 36.16
CA LYS A 26 -34.59 -10.30 34.95
C LYS A 26 -33.76 -10.75 33.76
N VAL A 27 -34.34 -11.62 32.93
CA VAL A 27 -33.72 -12.03 31.67
C VAL A 27 -34.11 -11.04 30.58
N ARG A 28 -33.14 -10.61 29.77
CA ARG A 28 -33.36 -9.79 28.58
C ARG A 28 -32.45 -10.26 27.43
N SER A 29 -32.86 -9.94 26.21
CA SER A 29 -32.00 -10.07 25.04
C SER A 29 -31.01 -8.91 24.99
N GLU A 30 -29.72 -9.22 24.90
CA GLU A 30 -28.64 -8.23 24.87
C GLU A 30 -27.68 -8.54 23.71
N ASN A 31 -27.36 -7.50 22.93
CA ASN A 31 -26.30 -7.53 21.94
C ASN A 31 -25.72 -6.13 21.73
N SER A 32 -24.45 -5.95 22.09
CA SER A 32 -23.73 -4.70 21.96
C SER A 32 -22.64 -4.73 20.89
N ILE A 33 -22.67 -5.72 19.99
CA ILE A 33 -21.71 -5.89 18.91
C ILE A 33 -22.17 -5.06 17.70
N PHE A 34 -21.42 -4.00 17.40
CA PHE A 34 -21.68 -3.15 16.24
C PHE A 34 -20.42 -3.01 15.40
N PHE A 35 -20.60 -3.09 14.09
CA PHE A 35 -19.58 -2.74 13.11
C PHE A 35 -19.80 -1.30 12.67
N GLU A 36 -18.74 -0.51 12.79
CA GLU A 36 -18.62 0.79 12.16
C GLU A 36 -17.84 0.66 10.86
N VAL A 37 -18.16 1.52 9.89
CA VAL A 37 -17.41 1.62 8.65
C VAL A 37 -16.45 2.77 8.80
N ASP A 38 -15.17 2.48 8.60
CA ASP A 38 -14.10 3.47 8.58
C ASP A 38 -13.61 3.68 7.14
N GLY A 39 -13.68 4.93 6.65
CA GLY A 39 -13.46 5.31 5.25
C GLY A 39 -14.63 6.12 4.64
N PRO A 40 -14.58 6.47 3.33
CA PRO A 40 -13.71 5.94 2.28
C PRO A 40 -12.27 6.48 2.31
N TYR A 41 -11.33 5.66 1.85
CA TYR A 41 -9.91 5.99 1.75
C TYR A 41 -9.47 6.12 0.29
N LYS A 42 -8.42 6.90 0.04
CA LYS A 42 -7.83 7.08 -1.29
C LYS A 42 -7.09 5.84 -1.75
N ALA A 43 -6.26 5.28 -0.89
CA ALA A 43 -5.42 4.13 -1.22
C ALA A 43 -5.07 3.30 0.01
N MET A 44 -4.85 2.01 -0.22
CA MET A 44 -4.29 1.10 0.77
C MET A 44 -3.14 0.32 0.13
N VAL A 45 -1.97 0.37 0.76
CA VAL A 45 -0.74 -0.30 0.30
C VAL A 45 -0.50 -1.52 1.17
N LEU A 46 -0.39 -2.69 0.54
CA LEU A 46 -0.10 -3.96 1.19
C LEU A 46 1.23 -4.51 0.66
N PRO A 47 2.28 -4.65 1.50
CA PRO A 47 3.54 -5.24 1.08
C PRO A 47 3.37 -6.74 0.80
N ALA A 48 4.05 -7.22 -0.24
CA ALA A 48 4.11 -8.64 -0.59
C ALA A 48 5.26 -9.35 0.14
N ALA A 49 5.08 -10.64 0.47
CA ALA A 49 6.17 -11.43 1.04
C ALA A 49 7.24 -11.71 -0.01
N LYS A 50 8.49 -11.88 0.44
CA LYS A 50 9.61 -12.27 -0.44
C LYS A 50 9.50 -13.71 -0.93
N GLU A 51 8.84 -14.57 -0.17
CA GLU A 51 8.67 -15.99 -0.50
C GLU A 51 7.33 -16.22 -1.19
N GLU A 52 7.35 -17.01 -2.26
CA GLU A 52 6.16 -17.39 -3.00
C GLU A 52 5.19 -18.19 -2.10
N GLY A 53 3.89 -17.88 -2.21
CA GLY A 53 2.85 -18.50 -1.40
C GLY A 53 2.73 -18.00 0.05
N LYS A 54 3.68 -17.17 0.53
CA LYS A 54 3.55 -16.52 1.85
C LYS A 54 2.84 -15.18 1.73
N ARG A 55 1.92 -14.92 2.66
CA ARG A 55 1.25 -13.62 2.81
C ARG A 55 1.77 -12.93 4.07
N LEU A 56 2.24 -11.69 3.94
CA LEU A 56 2.55 -10.85 5.08
C LEU A 56 1.23 -10.41 5.73
N LYS A 57 0.96 -10.91 6.93
CA LYS A 57 -0.21 -10.50 7.71
C LYS A 57 0.12 -9.26 8.53
N LYS A 58 -0.88 -8.40 8.74
CA LYS A 58 -0.82 -7.22 9.63
C LYS A 58 0.18 -6.13 9.21
N ARG A 59 0.58 -6.07 7.94
CA ARG A 59 1.40 -4.99 7.39
C ARG A 59 0.60 -4.24 6.33
N TYR A 60 0.31 -2.97 6.54
CA TYR A 60 -0.40 -2.13 5.58
C TYR A 60 -0.26 -0.65 5.91
N ALA A 61 -0.41 0.20 4.89
CA ALA A 61 -0.54 1.64 5.01
C ALA A 61 -1.84 2.09 4.33
N VAL A 62 -2.58 3.02 4.94
CA VAL A 62 -3.84 3.58 4.42
C VAL A 62 -3.69 5.08 4.26
N PHE A 63 -4.17 5.63 3.16
CA PHE A 63 -4.08 7.07 2.84
C PHE A 63 -5.45 7.69 2.65
N ASN A 64 -5.62 8.90 3.18
CA ASN A 64 -6.79 9.75 3.00
C ASN A 64 -6.80 10.42 1.61
N PHE A 65 -7.94 11.02 1.24
CA PHE A 65 -8.11 11.73 -0.04
C PHE A 65 -7.22 12.96 -0.19
N ASP A 66 -6.90 13.64 0.92
CA ASP A 66 -5.96 14.75 0.98
C ASP A 66 -4.49 14.32 0.82
N GLY A 67 -4.22 13.01 0.78
CA GLY A 67 -2.88 12.43 0.68
C GLY A 67 -2.23 12.14 2.04
N SER A 68 -2.85 12.52 3.15
CA SER A 68 -2.34 12.22 4.49
C SER A 68 -2.39 10.72 4.80
N LEU A 69 -1.45 10.25 5.62
CA LEU A 69 -1.41 8.87 6.10
C LEU A 69 -2.47 8.67 7.19
N ALA A 70 -3.48 7.84 6.92
CA ALA A 70 -4.58 7.55 7.84
C ALA A 70 -4.20 6.48 8.87
N GLU A 71 -3.60 5.38 8.43
CA GLU A 71 -3.19 4.29 9.31
C GLU A 71 -1.91 3.62 8.78
N LEU A 72 -1.02 3.22 9.69
CA LEU A 72 0.17 2.43 9.38
C LEU A 72 0.31 1.31 10.40
N LYS A 73 0.31 0.06 9.93
CA LYS A 73 0.37 -1.14 10.78
C LYS A 73 1.53 -2.04 10.39
N GLY A 74 2.23 -2.58 11.40
CA GLY A 74 3.17 -3.70 11.23
C GLY A 74 4.52 -3.38 10.57
N PHE A 75 4.83 -2.11 10.39
CA PHE A 75 6.17 -1.64 10.06
C PHE A 75 6.95 -1.37 11.36
N GLU A 76 8.26 -1.62 11.38
CA GLU A 76 9.16 -1.39 12.53
C GLU A 76 9.43 0.11 12.76
N ILE A 77 8.38 0.93 12.66
CA ILE A 77 8.46 2.37 12.77
C ILE A 77 8.00 2.76 14.17
N LYS A 78 8.92 3.32 14.95
CA LYS A 78 8.58 4.07 16.16
C LYS A 78 7.73 5.27 15.74
N ARG A 79 6.54 5.38 16.35
CA ARG A 79 5.58 6.48 16.22
C ARG A 79 6.26 7.87 16.15
N ASN A 80 6.14 8.52 15.00
CA ASN A 80 5.64 9.89 14.79
C ASN A 80 6.11 10.39 13.42
N ASP A 81 5.17 10.96 12.65
CA ASP A 81 5.40 11.84 11.48
C ASP A 81 6.62 11.49 10.62
N MET A 82 6.57 10.32 10.01
CA MET A 82 7.56 9.93 9.01
C MET A 82 7.31 10.76 7.73
N PRO A 83 8.27 11.60 7.28
CA PRO A 83 8.14 12.31 6.02
C PRO A 83 8.11 11.32 4.85
N ASP A 84 7.43 11.67 3.76
CA ASP A 84 7.29 10.82 2.56
C ASP A 84 8.64 10.26 2.08
N SER A 85 9.73 11.01 2.23
CA SER A 85 11.09 10.57 1.92
C SER A 85 11.51 9.30 2.66
N GLU A 86 11.19 9.20 3.95
CA GLU A 86 11.59 8.08 4.79
C GLU A 86 10.66 6.87 4.58
N LEU A 87 9.38 7.12 4.23
CA LEU A 87 8.48 6.07 3.73
C LEU A 87 9.03 5.46 2.43
N PHE A 88 9.42 6.30 1.46
CA PHE A 88 10.02 5.86 0.21
C PHE A 88 11.29 5.06 0.44
N ASP A 89 12.14 5.45 1.39
CA ASP A 89 13.32 4.66 1.74
C ASP A 89 12.96 3.26 2.27
N LEU A 90 11.86 3.13 3.01
CA LEU A 90 11.44 1.85 3.59
C LEU A 90 10.74 0.92 2.58
N ILE A 91 9.93 1.47 1.67
CA ILE A 91 9.16 0.68 0.70
C ILE A 91 9.86 0.49 -0.65
N SER A 92 10.90 1.28 -0.94
CA SER A 92 11.64 1.17 -2.20
C SER A 92 12.62 0.02 -2.21
N GLU A 93 12.75 -0.61 -3.37
CA GLU A 93 13.86 -1.51 -3.66
C GLU A 93 14.92 -0.74 -4.44
N ASN A 94 16.20 -0.97 -4.11
CA ASN A 94 17.33 -0.46 -4.87
C ASN A 94 18.08 -1.60 -5.55
N ARG A 95 18.25 -1.48 -6.87
CA ARG A 95 19.04 -2.40 -7.69
C ARG A 95 19.97 -1.64 -8.62
N SER A 96 21.27 -1.90 -8.52
CA SER A 96 22.27 -1.34 -9.44
C SER A 96 22.43 -2.22 -10.69
N MET A 97 22.42 -1.60 -11.87
CA MET A 97 22.71 -2.30 -13.12
C MET A 97 24.21 -2.33 -13.40
N SER A 98 24.75 -3.50 -13.76
CA SER A 98 26.18 -3.68 -14.03
C SER A 98 26.60 -3.27 -15.44
N ARG A 99 25.66 -3.19 -16.38
CA ARG A 99 25.87 -2.82 -17.79
C ARG A 99 24.94 -1.69 -18.20
N ARG A 100 25.10 -1.17 -19.41
CA ARG A 100 24.22 -0.11 -19.95
C ARG A 100 22.86 -0.70 -20.33
N LEU A 101 21.84 0.15 -20.40
CA LEU A 101 20.48 -0.29 -20.75
C LEU A 101 20.43 -0.98 -22.12
N GLU A 102 21.19 -0.48 -23.10
CA GLU A 102 21.30 -1.04 -24.46
C GLU A 102 21.87 -2.47 -24.48
N ASP A 103 22.78 -2.81 -23.56
CA ASP A 103 23.45 -4.10 -23.51
C ASP A 103 22.54 -5.25 -23.02
N TYR A 104 21.42 -4.93 -22.39
CA TYR A 104 20.47 -5.92 -21.88
C TYR A 104 19.45 -6.40 -22.93
N GLY A 105 19.32 -5.70 -24.07
CA GLY A 105 18.46 -6.10 -25.19
C GLY A 105 17.00 -6.32 -24.79
N SER A 106 16.49 -7.54 -25.01
CA SER A 106 15.10 -7.93 -24.77
C SER A 106 14.85 -8.58 -23.40
N GLN A 107 15.82 -8.55 -22.48
CA GLN A 107 15.63 -9.11 -21.14
C GLN A 107 14.59 -8.32 -20.36
N LYS A 108 13.72 -9.03 -19.62
CA LYS A 108 12.72 -8.43 -18.75
C LYS A 108 13.18 -8.50 -17.30
N SER A 109 13.40 -7.35 -16.68
CA SER A 109 13.64 -7.23 -15.24
C SER A 109 13.03 -5.94 -14.70
N THR A 110 12.84 -5.88 -13.38
CA THR A 110 12.37 -4.66 -12.70
C THR A 110 13.33 -3.50 -12.90
N SER A 111 14.64 -3.74 -12.84
CA SER A 111 15.69 -2.73 -13.09
C SER A 111 15.65 -2.21 -14.52
N ILE A 112 15.51 -3.08 -15.52
CA ILE A 112 15.43 -2.68 -16.94
C ILE A 112 14.18 -1.83 -17.19
N SER A 113 13.04 -2.23 -16.61
CA SER A 113 11.78 -1.48 -16.77
C SER A 113 11.84 -0.13 -16.08
N THR A 114 12.50 -0.06 -14.92
CA THR A 114 12.75 1.19 -14.19
C THR A 114 13.68 2.12 -14.97
N ALA A 115 14.80 1.61 -15.49
CA ALA A 115 15.74 2.37 -16.29
C ALA A 115 15.09 2.90 -17.58
N ARG A 116 14.27 2.10 -18.26
CA ARG A 116 13.53 2.53 -19.44
C ARG A 116 12.57 3.67 -19.11
N ARG A 117 11.81 3.55 -18.02
CA ARG A 117 10.92 4.63 -17.54
C ARG A 117 11.69 5.88 -17.14
N MET A 118 12.88 5.75 -16.56
CA MET A 118 13.74 6.89 -16.27
C MET A 118 14.27 7.55 -17.55
N ALA A 119 14.61 6.79 -18.59
CA ALA A 119 15.02 7.34 -19.88
C ALA A 119 13.86 8.08 -20.57
N GLU A 120 12.66 7.50 -20.56
CA GLU A 120 11.46 8.13 -21.08
C GLU A 120 11.11 9.42 -20.29
N PHE A 121 11.35 9.43 -18.98
CA PHE A 121 10.98 10.53 -18.10
C PHE A 121 12.00 11.68 -18.02
N LEU A 122 13.29 11.35 -17.86
CA LEU A 122 14.38 12.31 -17.64
C LEU A 122 15.28 12.47 -18.88
N GLY A 123 15.05 11.69 -19.93
CA GLY A 123 15.82 11.64 -21.15
C GLY A 123 16.90 10.55 -21.16
N ASP A 124 17.32 10.16 -22.37
CA ASP A 124 18.27 9.07 -22.61
C ASP A 124 19.64 9.29 -21.98
N GLN A 125 19.98 10.51 -21.57
CA GLN A 125 21.27 10.84 -20.94
C GLN A 125 21.47 10.10 -19.61
N ILE A 126 20.39 9.79 -18.88
CA ILE A 126 20.46 9.14 -17.56
C ILE A 126 20.85 7.65 -17.65
N VAL A 127 20.64 7.02 -18.81
CA VAL A 127 20.82 5.56 -19.00
C VAL A 127 22.05 5.20 -19.85
N LYS A 128 22.91 6.18 -20.17
CA LYS A 128 24.10 5.97 -21.02
C LYS A 128 25.25 5.28 -20.29
N ASP A 129 25.34 5.48 -18.99
CA ASP A 129 26.43 4.95 -18.18
C ASP A 129 26.05 3.65 -17.45
N ALA A 130 27.04 2.78 -17.28
CA ALA A 130 26.89 1.59 -16.46
C ALA A 130 26.90 1.99 -14.97
N GLY A 131 26.26 1.18 -14.11
CA GLY A 131 26.17 1.46 -12.67
C GLY A 131 24.92 2.24 -12.25
N LEU A 132 23.94 2.42 -13.14
CA LEU A 132 22.69 3.11 -12.80
C LEU A 132 21.99 2.44 -11.61
N SER A 133 21.74 3.23 -10.56
CA SER A 133 20.98 2.80 -9.39
C SER A 133 19.48 2.93 -9.68
N CYS A 134 18.82 1.82 -9.95
CA CYS A 134 17.37 1.78 -10.16
C CYS A 134 16.68 1.64 -8.80
N ARG A 135 16.22 2.77 -8.27
CA ARG A 135 15.38 2.81 -7.06
C ARG A 135 13.91 2.87 -7.49
N PHE A 136 13.12 1.86 -7.13
CA PHE A 136 11.74 1.73 -7.59
C PHE A 136 10.78 1.21 -6.52
N VAL A 137 9.48 1.47 -6.71
CA VAL A 137 8.37 0.82 -6.01
C VAL A 137 7.55 -0.01 -7.00
N ILE A 138 6.80 -0.98 -6.49
CA ILE A 138 5.89 -1.78 -7.32
C ILE A 138 4.48 -1.23 -7.18
N SER A 139 3.91 -0.71 -8.27
CA SER A 139 2.53 -0.25 -8.31
C SER A 139 1.55 -1.41 -8.25
N LYS A 140 0.33 -1.16 -7.75
CA LYS A 140 -0.76 -2.15 -7.81
C LYS A 140 -1.30 -2.28 -9.24
N GLN A 141 -1.38 -1.19 -9.97
CA GLN A 141 -1.94 -1.14 -11.32
C GLN A 141 -0.85 -1.28 -12.40
N PRO A 142 -1.17 -1.87 -13.56
CA PRO A 142 -2.42 -2.55 -13.90
C PRO A 142 -2.53 -3.92 -13.23
N GLU A 143 -3.74 -4.28 -12.82
CA GLU A 143 -4.00 -5.53 -12.12
C GLU A 143 -3.75 -6.74 -13.05
N GLY A 144 -3.08 -7.78 -12.52
CA GLY A 144 -2.71 -8.96 -13.30
C GLY A 144 -1.42 -8.82 -14.13
N ALA A 145 -0.84 -7.63 -14.26
CA ALA A 145 0.42 -7.46 -14.98
C ALA A 145 1.63 -8.00 -14.20
N PRO A 146 2.66 -8.53 -14.89
CA PRO A 146 3.90 -8.97 -14.27
C PRO A 146 4.55 -7.89 -13.41
N VAL A 147 5.20 -8.29 -12.31
CA VAL A 147 5.89 -7.36 -11.39
C VAL A 147 6.90 -6.46 -12.12
N THR A 148 7.56 -7.00 -13.15
CA THR A 148 8.51 -6.26 -13.98
C THR A 148 7.88 -5.03 -14.63
N GLU A 149 6.64 -5.13 -15.07
CA GLU A 149 5.91 -4.06 -15.76
C GLU A 149 5.29 -3.06 -14.78
N ARG A 150 5.29 -3.35 -13.48
CA ARG A 150 4.74 -2.48 -12.42
C ARG A 150 5.83 -1.73 -11.63
N ALA A 151 7.09 -1.82 -12.03
CA ALA A 151 8.21 -1.14 -11.35
C ALA A 151 8.28 0.35 -11.71
N ILE A 152 7.93 1.24 -10.78
CA ILE A 152 7.92 2.69 -10.97
C ILE A 152 9.16 3.32 -10.31
N PRO A 153 9.97 4.11 -11.04
CA PRO A 153 11.12 4.80 -10.47
C PRO A 153 10.71 5.85 -9.43
N LEU A 154 11.41 5.88 -8.28
CA LEU A 154 11.18 6.88 -7.23
C LEU A 154 11.38 8.32 -7.71
N ALA A 155 12.22 8.51 -8.72
CA ALA A 155 12.50 9.82 -9.30
C ALA A 155 11.24 10.55 -9.77
N ILE A 156 10.17 9.82 -10.13
CA ILE A 156 8.88 10.39 -10.52
C ILE A 156 8.20 11.10 -9.34
N PHE A 157 8.38 10.61 -8.11
CA PHE A 157 7.78 11.23 -6.92
C PHE A 157 8.57 12.43 -6.39
N GLN A 158 9.79 12.65 -6.89
CA GLN A 158 10.64 13.78 -6.49
C GLN A 158 10.48 15.01 -7.39
N VAL A 159 9.70 14.91 -8.48
CA VAL A 159 9.45 16.04 -9.38
C VAL A 159 8.19 16.83 -9.01
N PRO A 160 8.14 18.14 -9.31
CA PRO A 160 6.95 18.95 -9.06
C PRO A 160 5.71 18.41 -9.80
N LEU A 161 4.56 18.42 -9.13
CA LEU A 161 3.27 17.91 -9.65
C LEU A 161 2.87 18.48 -11.03
N ILE A 162 3.31 19.71 -11.34
CA ILE A 162 3.09 20.36 -12.63
C ILE A 162 3.75 19.60 -13.80
N LEU A 163 4.91 19.00 -13.58
CA LEU A 163 5.61 18.20 -14.60
C LEU A 163 4.95 16.83 -14.79
N LEU A 164 4.34 16.27 -13.74
CA LEU A 164 3.57 15.03 -13.79
C LEU A 164 2.34 15.15 -14.71
N LEU A 165 1.66 16.29 -14.71
CA LEU A 165 0.49 16.55 -15.57
C LEU A 165 0.83 16.66 -17.06
N LEU A 166 2.11 16.88 -17.40
CA LEU A 166 2.59 16.96 -18.79
C LEU A 166 3.08 15.60 -19.31
N LEU A 167 3.09 14.56 -18.48
CA LEU A 167 3.50 13.23 -18.90
C LEU A 167 2.38 12.55 -19.68
N SER A 168 2.77 11.79 -20.72
CA SER A 168 1.85 10.98 -21.52
C SER A 168 0.98 10.08 -20.64
N ASP A 169 -0.26 9.84 -21.05
CA ASP A 169 -1.26 8.98 -20.37
C ASP A 169 -0.68 7.64 -19.87
N THR A 170 0.34 7.11 -20.56
CA THR A 170 1.06 5.88 -20.21
C THR A 170 1.79 5.93 -18.88
N VAL A 171 2.24 7.09 -18.37
CA VAL A 171 2.94 7.16 -17.07
C VAL A 171 1.92 7.32 -15.94
N MET A 172 0.85 8.08 -16.19
CA MET A 172 -0.27 8.24 -15.25
C MET A 172 -1.08 6.96 -15.06
N SER A 173 -1.16 6.08 -16.06
CA SER A 173 -1.90 4.81 -15.94
C SER A 173 -1.34 3.81 -14.91
N PHE A 174 -0.15 4.07 -14.34
CA PHE A 174 0.48 3.21 -13.34
C PHE A 174 0.56 3.83 -11.94
N VAL A 175 0.33 5.15 -11.80
CA VAL A 175 0.32 5.88 -10.52
C VAL A 175 -1.09 5.92 -9.95
#